data_AF-A0A1G3PKH7-F1
#
_entry.id   AF-A0A1G3PKH7-F1
#
_cell.length_a   1.000
_cell.length_b   1.000
_cell.length_c   1.000
_cell.angle_alpha   90.00
_cell.angle_beta   90.00
_cell.angle_gamma   90.00
#
_symmetry.space_group_name_H-M   'P 1'
#
loop_
_entity.id
_entity.type
_entity.pdbx_description
1 polymer ?
#
loop_
_entity_poly.entity_id
_entity_poly.type
_entity_poly.pdbx_seq_one_letter_code
_entity_poly.pdbx_strand_id
1 'polypeptide(L)'
;MKIYLPFIIALLMAVVSLSHALSKKVTFKTVIGELTIETFYKAGMEKWAENINSVLKDYIPKALEYVRGNPFLMKSMKIYGVDADLFQGTDIGGEFNGVDLHLGYPNTPIDNPSLLIHEINHFLFPIPQGDEWCMEGLGSFLPVAMLQSGFLDPKKYSEKIFNLHWGLYHPLAENQKDLPVYPDFRFSSPTQFTLDAPFFYTKTYKIQYLIFKTLGPEKYRDFLCWLNQRKYALLNLEAIPEKLKELKDIDWKHVLSGWVYKGEYHDVNINSFGDFDHDGLIDIDEIFGKSDPRLADTDGDFIPDGSEINLGSDPLKADDPDFMKKNAPYIDGSAGEWKYITSQKFQDKAGDGNKKAGYDFTELNYTLKDNNLYIIVQSQYPIIPKDNIVFDVLIDLDLNGAPDYEFAFMMPSPVANWIYRDGPKTMFIPTNTLSSWNNEKNEQGETISYFEMKLPMAEIGSPKKLKILPIVRDLTAGVNFDEWSVWIPVEVK
;
A
#
# COMPACT_ATOMS: atom_id res chain seq x y z
N MET A 1 -12.48 30.34 -24.86
CA MET A 1 -13.93 30.38 -24.63
C MET A 1 -14.15 30.05 -23.16
N LYS A 2 -14.16 31.08 -22.31
CA LYS A 2 -14.39 31.00 -20.86
C LYS A 2 -15.87 31.32 -20.62
N ILE A 3 -16.47 30.75 -19.57
CA ILE A 3 -17.90 30.76 -19.18
C ILE A 3 -18.55 29.41 -19.55
N TYR A 4 -18.81 28.58 -18.53
CA TYR A 4 -19.91 27.60 -18.36
C TYR A 4 -19.59 26.41 -17.42
N LEU A 5 -18.45 26.37 -16.72
CA LEU A 5 -18.18 25.31 -15.74
C LEU A 5 -19.07 25.40 -14.46
N PRO A 6 -19.27 26.57 -13.80
CA PRO A 6 -20.00 26.61 -12.53
C PRO A 6 -21.50 26.37 -12.64
N PHE A 7 -22.11 26.63 -13.81
CA PHE A 7 -23.56 26.49 -14.01
C PHE A 7 -23.98 25.05 -14.34
N ILE A 8 -23.09 24.29 -15.00
CA ILE A 8 -23.28 22.85 -15.28
C ILE A 8 -23.04 22.03 -14.01
N ILE A 9 -22.05 22.40 -13.20
CA ILE A 9 -21.77 21.83 -11.87
C ILE A 9 -23.01 21.91 -10.97
N ALA A 10 -23.69 23.07 -10.91
CA ALA A 10 -24.87 23.25 -10.06
C ALA A 10 -26.08 22.40 -10.48
N LEU A 11 -26.27 22.16 -11.79
CA LEU A 11 -27.40 21.38 -12.31
C LEU A 11 -27.19 19.86 -12.14
N LEU A 12 -25.95 19.37 -12.27
CA LEU A 12 -25.59 17.96 -12.04
C LEU A 12 -25.57 17.59 -10.55
N MET A 13 -25.13 18.50 -9.66
CA MET A 13 -25.22 18.31 -8.21
C MET A 13 -26.67 18.07 -7.74
N ALA A 14 -27.66 18.71 -8.38
CA ALA A 14 -29.06 18.47 -8.08
C ALA A 14 -29.50 17.03 -8.44
N VAL A 15 -29.00 16.47 -9.54
CA VAL A 15 -29.33 15.10 -9.99
C VAL A 15 -28.64 14.03 -9.14
N VAL A 16 -27.36 14.24 -8.76
CA VAL A 16 -26.65 13.34 -7.82
C VAL A 16 -27.27 13.39 -6.42
N SER A 17 -27.77 14.54 -5.98
CA SER A 17 -28.49 14.63 -4.70
C SER A 17 -29.84 13.88 -4.69
N LEU A 18 -30.42 13.60 -5.85
CA LEU A 18 -31.69 12.85 -6.00
C LEU A 18 -31.50 11.31 -5.95
N SER A 19 -30.29 10.79 -6.17
CA SER A 19 -30.00 9.34 -6.10
C SER A 19 -29.58 8.83 -4.71
N HIS A 20 -29.24 9.73 -3.78
CA HIS A 20 -28.76 9.40 -2.43
C HIS A 20 -29.84 9.65 -1.38
N ALA A 21 -30.66 8.65 -1.09
CA ALA A 21 -31.73 8.75 -0.09
C ALA A 21 -31.26 8.51 1.37
N LEU A 22 -30.03 8.08 1.59
CA LEU A 22 -29.48 7.71 2.90
C LEU A 22 -28.23 8.52 3.23
N SER A 23 -28.06 8.86 4.51
CA SER A 23 -26.84 9.49 5.01
C SER A 23 -26.47 9.02 6.42
N LYS A 24 -25.17 9.05 6.73
CA LYS A 24 -24.64 8.86 8.07
C LYS A 24 -23.77 10.05 8.45
N LYS A 25 -23.97 10.56 9.67
CA LYS A 25 -23.21 11.70 10.20
C LYS A 25 -22.16 11.27 11.19
N VAL A 26 -21.05 11.97 11.17
CA VAL A 26 -20.05 11.96 12.22
C VAL A 26 -19.76 13.39 12.64
N THR A 27 -19.67 13.60 13.94
CA THR A 27 -19.20 14.87 14.53
C THR A 27 -18.08 14.56 15.50
N PHE A 28 -17.02 15.34 15.46
CA PHE A 28 -15.93 15.27 16.43
C PHE A 28 -15.43 16.67 16.78
N LYS A 29 -14.88 16.77 18.00
CA LYS A 29 -14.29 18.01 18.50
C LYS A 29 -12.88 18.16 17.94
N THR A 30 -12.61 19.35 17.44
CA THR A 30 -11.29 19.78 16.98
C THR A 30 -10.80 20.93 17.85
N VAL A 31 -9.52 21.28 17.73
CA VAL A 31 -8.91 22.41 18.45
C VAL A 31 -9.57 23.77 18.13
N ILE A 32 -10.30 23.90 17.02
CA ILE A 32 -10.98 25.14 16.61
C ILE A 32 -12.52 25.08 16.66
N GLY A 33 -13.09 23.97 17.12
CA GLY A 33 -14.54 23.78 17.21
C GLY A 33 -15.02 22.40 16.78
N GLU A 34 -16.32 22.24 16.58
CA GLU A 34 -16.90 20.99 16.10
C GLU A 34 -16.86 20.92 14.57
N LEU A 35 -16.37 19.79 14.05
CA LEU A 35 -16.45 19.43 12.63
C LEU A 35 -17.51 18.35 12.46
N THR A 36 -18.48 18.59 11.58
CA THR A 36 -19.49 17.61 11.20
C THR A 36 -19.33 17.17 9.75
N ILE A 37 -19.20 15.88 9.52
CA ILE A 37 -19.12 15.29 8.17
C ILE A 37 -20.38 14.43 7.94
N GLU A 38 -21.04 14.66 6.81
CA GLU A 38 -22.20 13.88 6.39
C GLU A 38 -21.88 13.06 5.14
N THR A 39 -21.93 11.74 5.27
CA THR A 39 -21.66 10.78 4.19
C THR A 39 -22.98 10.31 3.60
N PHE A 40 -23.22 10.65 2.34
CA PHE A 40 -24.38 10.27 1.52
C PHE A 40 -24.06 9.02 0.69
N TYR A 41 -24.98 8.06 0.66
CA TYR A 41 -24.78 6.78 0.00
C TYR A 41 -26.11 6.18 -0.49
N LYS A 42 -26.03 5.22 -1.42
CA LYS A 42 -27.20 4.49 -1.92
C LYS A 42 -27.54 3.27 -1.06
N ALA A 43 -28.79 2.80 -1.13
CA ALA A 43 -29.19 1.57 -0.43
C ALA A 43 -28.29 0.38 -0.81
N GLY A 44 -27.89 -0.42 0.18
CA GLY A 44 -26.93 -1.53 0.01
C GLY A 44 -25.47 -1.14 0.29
N MET A 45 -25.16 0.15 0.45
CA MET A 45 -23.82 0.66 0.77
C MET A 45 -23.68 1.11 2.23
N GLU A 46 -24.50 0.57 3.13
CA GLU A 46 -24.50 0.92 4.56
C GLU A 46 -23.15 0.60 5.21
N LYS A 47 -22.57 -0.57 4.91
CA LYS A 47 -21.26 -1.00 5.43
C LYS A 47 -20.13 -0.10 4.93
N TRP A 48 -20.18 0.30 3.66
CA TRP A 48 -19.23 1.27 3.09
C TRP A 48 -19.30 2.58 3.86
N ALA A 49 -20.50 3.15 4.03
CA ALA A 49 -20.66 4.42 4.76
C ALA A 49 -20.26 4.31 6.25
N GLU A 50 -20.49 3.16 6.89
CA GLU A 50 -19.99 2.87 8.24
C GLU A 50 -18.46 2.84 8.28
N ASN A 51 -17.82 2.22 7.29
CA ASN A 51 -16.38 2.21 7.16
C ASN A 51 -15.80 3.61 6.97
N ILE A 52 -16.35 4.40 6.03
CA ILE A 52 -15.96 5.81 5.83
C ILE A 52 -16.01 6.56 7.17
N ASN A 53 -17.14 6.48 7.88
CA ASN A 53 -17.29 7.18 9.16
C ASN A 53 -16.37 6.64 10.26
N SER A 54 -16.01 5.36 10.24
CA SER A 54 -15.03 4.78 11.14
C SER A 54 -13.65 5.36 10.90
N VAL A 55 -13.20 5.39 9.64
CA VAL A 55 -11.91 5.97 9.23
C VAL A 55 -11.86 7.45 9.58
N LEU A 56 -12.92 8.23 9.29
CA LEU A 56 -12.99 9.65 9.62
C LEU A 56 -12.82 9.92 11.13
N LYS A 57 -13.46 9.12 11.98
CA LYS A 57 -13.37 9.25 13.45
C LYS A 57 -11.97 8.96 13.98
N ASP A 58 -11.29 7.98 13.39
CA ASP A 58 -9.97 7.57 13.84
C ASP A 58 -8.88 8.51 13.28
N TYR A 59 -8.92 8.80 11.98
CA TYR A 59 -7.86 9.49 11.25
C TYR A 59 -7.84 11.01 11.48
N ILE A 60 -8.97 11.72 11.30
CA ILE A 60 -8.95 13.19 11.27
C ILE A 60 -8.43 13.82 12.57
N PRO A 61 -8.87 13.38 13.78
CA PRO A 61 -8.33 13.92 15.02
C PRO A 61 -6.81 13.77 15.13
N LYS A 62 -6.27 12.60 14.73
CA LYS A 62 -4.83 12.31 14.74
C LYS A 62 -4.09 13.15 13.71
N ALA A 63 -4.65 13.33 12.51
CA ALA A 63 -4.06 14.17 11.47
C ALA A 63 -3.98 15.62 11.92
N LEU A 64 -5.06 16.16 12.52
CA LEU A 64 -5.06 17.51 13.09
C LEU A 64 -4.07 17.67 14.24
N GLU A 65 -3.92 16.67 15.10
CA GLU A 65 -2.89 16.66 16.14
C GLU A 65 -1.48 16.68 15.54
N TYR A 66 -1.25 15.85 14.52
CA TYR A 66 0.02 15.74 13.82
C TYR A 66 0.41 17.08 13.17
N VAL A 67 -0.51 17.74 12.46
CA VAL A 67 -0.23 19.01 11.76
C VAL A 67 -0.44 20.26 12.64
N ARG A 68 -0.65 20.07 13.95
CA ARG A 68 -0.85 21.12 14.97
C ARG A 68 -2.03 22.06 14.66
N GLY A 69 -3.15 21.45 14.25
CA GLY A 69 -4.40 22.11 13.89
C GLY A 69 -4.53 22.34 12.38
N ASN A 70 -5.53 23.10 11.95
CA ASN A 70 -5.64 23.59 10.57
C ASN A 70 -6.42 24.92 10.60
N PRO A 71 -5.80 26.05 10.20
CA PRO A 71 -6.45 27.36 10.26
C PRO A 71 -7.58 27.54 9.24
N PHE A 72 -7.65 26.68 8.22
CA PHE A 72 -8.64 26.70 7.14
C PHE A 72 -9.73 25.63 7.28
N LEU A 73 -9.74 24.90 8.39
CA LEU A 73 -10.66 23.78 8.58
C LEU A 73 -12.12 24.26 8.48
N MET A 74 -12.86 23.72 7.51
CA MET A 74 -14.31 23.96 7.43
C MET A 74 -15.00 23.32 8.63
N LYS A 75 -16.16 23.87 9.03
CA LYS A 75 -16.98 23.31 10.12
C LYS A 75 -17.84 22.13 9.66
N SER A 76 -17.99 21.97 8.35
CA SER A 76 -18.74 20.89 7.75
C SER A 76 -18.19 20.48 6.40
N MET A 77 -18.34 19.20 6.07
CA MET A 77 -18.04 18.63 4.76
C MET A 77 -19.12 17.59 4.42
N LYS A 78 -19.41 17.42 3.14
CA LYS A 78 -20.21 16.29 2.67
C LYS A 78 -19.36 15.34 1.84
N ILE A 79 -19.62 14.05 2.00
CA ILE A 79 -19.03 12.98 1.20
C ILE A 79 -20.17 12.30 0.42
N TYR A 80 -20.01 12.09 -0.87
CA TYR A 80 -20.96 11.37 -1.71
C TYR A 80 -20.30 10.12 -2.29
N GLY A 81 -20.86 8.95 -2.00
CA GLY A 81 -20.45 7.71 -2.65
C GLY A 81 -21.09 7.59 -4.03
N VAL A 82 -20.31 7.46 -5.10
CA VAL A 82 -20.82 7.38 -6.48
C VAL A 82 -20.50 6.03 -7.12
N ASP A 83 -21.38 5.55 -8.00
CA ASP A 83 -21.05 4.41 -8.86
C ASP A 83 -19.93 4.81 -9.82
N ALA A 84 -19.01 3.87 -10.09
CA ALA A 84 -17.90 4.08 -11.02
C ALA A 84 -18.42 4.11 -12.45
N ASP A 85 -19.02 5.23 -12.84
CA ASP A 85 -19.29 5.60 -14.23
C ASP A 85 -19.33 7.14 -14.32
N LEU A 86 -18.19 7.70 -14.70
CA LEU A 86 -18.00 9.04 -15.28
C LEU A 86 -18.52 10.22 -14.44
N PHE A 87 -17.67 10.77 -13.58
CA PHE A 87 -17.76 12.20 -13.31
C PHE A 87 -17.10 12.93 -14.48
N GLN A 88 -17.88 13.69 -15.25
CA GLN A 88 -17.41 14.46 -16.42
C GLN A 88 -16.75 13.65 -17.57
N GLY A 89 -16.95 12.34 -17.64
CA GLY A 89 -16.34 11.53 -18.69
C GLY A 89 -14.94 10.98 -18.35
N THR A 90 -14.49 11.17 -17.10
CA THR A 90 -13.24 10.64 -16.57
C THR A 90 -13.54 9.72 -15.39
N ASP A 91 -12.82 8.59 -15.34
CA ASP A 91 -12.80 7.72 -14.15
C ASP A 91 -12.10 8.49 -13.03
N ILE A 92 -12.86 8.92 -12.03
CA ILE A 92 -12.30 9.54 -10.83
C ILE A 92 -12.43 8.55 -9.69
N GLY A 93 -11.29 8.17 -9.11
CA GLY A 93 -11.27 7.46 -7.83
C GLY A 93 -11.99 8.29 -6.76
N GLY A 94 -11.56 9.53 -6.61
CA GLY A 94 -12.14 10.54 -5.72
C GLY A 94 -11.92 11.94 -6.29
N GLU A 95 -12.75 12.89 -5.87
CA GLU A 95 -12.55 14.31 -6.18
C GLU A 95 -13.02 15.18 -5.01
N PHE A 96 -12.08 15.96 -4.46
CA PHE A 96 -12.39 17.06 -3.57
C PHE A 96 -12.51 18.38 -4.35
N ASN A 97 -13.74 18.92 -4.46
CA ASN A 97 -14.00 20.14 -5.22
C ASN A 97 -13.78 21.44 -4.41
N GLY A 98 -13.15 21.34 -3.24
CA GLY A 98 -12.95 22.44 -2.29
C GLY A 98 -14.06 22.58 -1.25
N VAL A 99 -15.18 21.86 -1.37
CA VAL A 99 -16.30 21.90 -0.41
C VAL A 99 -16.78 20.49 -0.07
N ASP A 100 -17.03 19.70 -1.11
CA ASP A 100 -17.59 18.36 -1.03
C ASP A 100 -16.60 17.35 -1.63
N LEU A 101 -16.69 16.11 -1.15
CA LEU A 101 -15.88 14.99 -1.60
C LEU A 101 -16.78 13.96 -2.31
N HIS A 102 -16.40 13.56 -3.51
CA HIS A 102 -17.02 12.46 -4.26
C HIS A 102 -16.08 11.25 -4.27
N LEU A 103 -16.60 10.05 -3.97
CA LEU A 103 -15.80 8.82 -3.91
C LEU A 103 -16.46 7.70 -4.70
N GLY A 104 -15.73 7.10 -5.63
CA GLY A 104 -16.18 5.91 -6.34
C GLY A 104 -16.23 4.70 -5.42
N TYR A 105 -17.35 3.97 -5.40
CA TYR A 105 -17.50 2.78 -4.55
C TYR A 105 -16.41 1.71 -4.80
N PRO A 106 -16.10 1.33 -6.05
CA PRO A 106 -15.06 0.32 -6.32
C PRO A 106 -13.65 0.80 -5.94
N ASN A 107 -13.42 2.12 -6.04
CA ASN A 107 -12.12 2.74 -5.80
C ASN A 107 -11.86 3.02 -4.32
N THR A 108 -12.87 2.87 -3.46
CA THR A 108 -12.78 3.04 -2.00
C THR A 108 -13.23 1.79 -1.26
N PRO A 109 -12.51 0.65 -1.43
CA PRO A 109 -12.89 -0.59 -0.77
C PRO A 109 -12.70 -0.47 0.75
N ILE A 110 -13.44 -1.30 1.49
CA ILE A 110 -13.54 -1.19 2.96
C ILE A 110 -12.20 -1.40 3.66
N ASP A 111 -11.32 -2.22 3.09
CA ASP A 111 -10.02 -2.64 3.59
C ASP A 111 -8.85 -1.74 3.15
N ASN A 112 -9.05 -0.85 2.17
CA ASN A 112 -8.01 0.08 1.72
C ASN A 112 -8.46 1.55 1.85
N PRO A 113 -8.08 2.24 2.95
CA PRO A 113 -8.47 3.63 3.17
C PRO A 113 -7.61 4.65 2.40
N SER A 114 -6.65 4.22 1.57
CA SER A 114 -5.64 5.10 0.95
C SER A 114 -6.24 6.28 0.19
N LEU A 115 -7.18 5.99 -0.71
CA LEU A 115 -7.82 7.02 -1.51
C LEU A 115 -8.70 7.94 -0.68
N LEU A 116 -9.50 7.40 0.24
CA LEU A 116 -10.30 8.20 1.18
C LEU A 116 -9.42 9.18 1.96
N ILE A 117 -8.30 8.69 2.51
CA ILE A 117 -7.37 9.49 3.30
C ILE A 117 -6.72 10.57 2.43
N HIS A 118 -6.30 10.24 1.21
CA HIS A 118 -5.75 11.23 0.27
C HIS A 118 -6.72 12.39 0.05
N GLU A 119 -7.96 12.09 -0.28
CA GLU A 119 -8.96 13.12 -0.54
C GLU A 119 -9.32 13.95 0.71
N ILE A 120 -9.36 13.33 1.88
CA ILE A 120 -9.49 14.05 3.16
C ILE A 120 -8.28 14.96 3.40
N ASN A 121 -7.09 14.58 2.94
CA ASN A 121 -5.91 15.38 3.16
C ASN A 121 -5.90 16.64 2.31
N HIS A 122 -6.60 16.69 1.16
CA HIS A 122 -6.83 17.95 0.43
C HIS A 122 -7.70 18.95 1.20
N PHE A 123 -8.53 18.45 2.12
CA PHE A 123 -9.22 19.31 3.08
C PHE A 123 -8.28 19.84 4.17
N LEU A 124 -7.24 19.09 4.51
CA LEU A 124 -6.21 19.53 5.45
C LEU A 124 -5.19 20.48 4.80
N PHE A 125 -4.91 20.28 3.52
CA PHE A 125 -3.89 20.99 2.75
C PHE A 125 -4.49 21.44 1.41
N PRO A 126 -4.92 22.71 1.29
CA PRO A 126 -5.42 23.21 0.01
C PRO A 126 -4.28 23.24 -1.01
N ILE A 127 -4.58 22.96 -2.28
CA ILE A 127 -3.60 22.91 -3.37
C ILE A 127 -3.46 24.30 -4.03
N PRO A 128 -2.35 25.01 -3.82
CA PRO A 128 -2.05 26.25 -4.52
C PRO A 128 -1.51 25.95 -5.91
N GLN A 129 -1.77 26.85 -6.85
CA GLN A 129 -1.19 26.75 -8.19
C GLN A 129 0.35 26.73 -8.14
N GLY A 130 0.96 25.70 -8.72
CA GLY A 130 2.41 25.48 -8.78
C GLY A 130 2.98 24.55 -7.70
N ASP A 131 2.19 24.24 -6.66
CA ASP A 131 2.57 23.34 -5.56
C ASP A 131 1.87 21.98 -5.69
N GLU A 132 1.21 21.69 -6.82
CA GLU A 132 0.45 20.44 -7.07
C GLU A 132 1.33 19.21 -6.80
N TRP A 133 2.58 19.24 -7.26
CA TRP A 133 3.50 18.13 -7.02
C TRP A 133 3.73 17.84 -5.53
N CYS A 134 3.74 18.89 -4.70
CA CYS A 134 4.00 18.75 -3.28
C CYS A 134 2.73 18.29 -2.57
N MET A 135 1.58 18.92 -2.87
CA MET A 135 0.33 18.66 -2.16
C MET A 135 -0.31 17.33 -2.54
N GLU A 136 -0.25 16.93 -3.81
CA GLU A 136 -0.78 15.63 -4.25
C GLU A 136 0.01 14.47 -3.63
N GLY A 137 1.34 14.56 -3.65
CA GLY A 137 2.19 13.59 -2.99
C GLY A 137 1.98 13.57 -1.47
N LEU A 138 1.84 14.75 -0.86
CA LEU A 138 1.62 14.90 0.58
C LEU A 138 0.30 14.27 1.00
N GLY A 139 -0.77 14.50 0.25
CA GLY A 139 -2.08 13.93 0.51
C GLY A 139 -2.01 12.41 0.59
N SER A 140 -1.26 11.78 -0.30
CA SER A 140 -1.04 10.33 -0.31
C SER A 140 -0.09 9.84 0.79
N PHE A 141 1.00 10.58 1.06
CA PHE A 141 2.10 10.12 1.92
C PHE A 141 1.89 10.41 3.42
N LEU A 142 1.06 11.39 3.78
CA LEU A 142 0.79 11.77 5.17
C LEU A 142 0.48 10.60 6.12
N PRO A 143 -0.38 9.61 5.78
CA PRO A 143 -0.62 8.49 6.68
C PRO A 143 0.64 7.65 6.97
N VAL A 144 1.57 7.51 6.02
CA VAL A 144 2.85 6.82 6.26
C VAL A 144 3.72 7.62 7.22
N ALA A 145 3.87 8.92 7.00
CA ALA A 145 4.62 9.79 7.92
C ALA A 145 4.05 9.75 9.35
N MET A 146 2.72 9.69 9.48
CA MET A 146 2.04 9.57 10.78
C MET A 146 2.22 8.18 11.42
N LEU A 147 2.20 7.10 10.64
CA LEU A 147 2.48 5.74 11.13
C LEU A 147 3.88 5.65 11.71
N GLN A 148 4.89 6.07 10.94
CA GLN A 148 6.29 6.04 11.38
C GLN A 148 6.60 6.99 12.54
N SER A 149 5.77 8.03 12.73
CA SER A 149 5.84 8.93 13.89
C SER A 149 5.02 8.46 15.10
N GLY A 150 4.36 7.30 15.03
CA GLY A 150 3.55 6.74 16.12
C GLY A 150 2.20 7.44 16.35
N PHE A 151 1.71 8.22 15.39
CA PHE A 151 0.41 8.90 15.46
C PHE A 151 -0.74 8.03 14.98
N LEU A 152 -0.51 7.11 14.03
CA LEU A 152 -1.50 6.11 13.60
C LEU A 152 -1.25 4.76 14.25
N ASP A 153 -2.32 3.97 14.41
CA ASP A 153 -2.25 2.63 14.98
C ASP A 153 -1.86 1.62 13.88
N PRO A 154 -0.68 0.98 13.95
CA PRO A 154 -0.22 0.03 12.94
C PRO A 154 -1.08 -1.25 12.89
N LYS A 155 -1.95 -1.48 13.87
CA LYS A 155 -2.94 -2.58 13.82
C LYS A 155 -4.16 -2.25 12.95
N LYS A 156 -4.38 -0.97 12.64
CA LYS A 156 -5.51 -0.50 11.84
C LYS A 156 -5.10 -0.01 10.46
N TYR A 157 -3.87 0.46 10.32
CA TYR A 157 -3.34 1.01 9.09
C TYR A 157 -2.01 0.32 8.76
N SER A 158 -1.83 0.00 7.48
CA SER A 158 -0.62 -0.66 6.99
C SER A 158 0.14 0.29 6.09
N GLU A 159 1.41 0.53 6.43
CA GLU A 159 2.32 1.29 5.58
C GLU A 159 2.46 0.62 4.21
N LYS A 160 2.59 -0.70 4.17
CA LYS A 160 2.66 -1.49 2.94
C LYS A 160 1.42 -1.26 2.05
N ILE A 161 0.20 -1.18 2.62
CA ILE A 161 -1.02 -0.84 1.85
C ILE A 161 -0.89 0.52 1.18
N PHE A 162 -0.44 1.55 1.91
CA PHE A 162 -0.29 2.90 1.34
C PHE A 162 0.79 2.93 0.27
N ASN A 163 1.95 2.33 0.55
CA ASN A 163 3.08 2.27 -0.37
C ASN A 163 2.70 1.56 -1.69
N LEU A 164 1.97 0.43 -1.60
CA LEU A 164 1.49 -0.30 -2.79
C LEU A 164 0.43 0.48 -3.56
N HIS A 165 -0.57 1.04 -2.86
CA HIS A 165 -1.65 1.80 -3.50
C HIS A 165 -1.12 2.99 -4.31
N TRP A 166 -0.09 3.67 -3.80
CA TRP A 166 0.52 4.82 -4.47
C TRP A 166 1.73 4.44 -5.34
N GLY A 167 2.01 3.14 -5.50
CA GLY A 167 3.03 2.63 -6.42
C GLY A 167 4.46 2.96 -6.01
N LEU A 168 4.77 3.02 -4.71
CA LEU A 168 6.13 3.22 -4.21
C LEU A 168 7.11 2.23 -4.87
N TYR A 169 6.72 0.96 -4.91
CA TYR A 169 7.53 -0.13 -5.47
C TYR A 169 7.38 -0.30 -6.99
N HIS A 170 6.52 0.50 -7.65
CA HIS A 170 6.31 0.36 -9.08
C HIS A 170 7.52 0.92 -9.83
N PRO A 171 8.15 0.12 -10.70
CA PRO A 171 9.21 0.61 -11.57
C PRO A 171 8.62 1.59 -12.60
N LEU A 172 9.51 2.38 -13.22
CA LEU A 172 9.13 3.14 -14.40
C LEU A 172 8.72 2.17 -15.51
N ALA A 173 7.50 2.30 -16.04
CA ALA A 173 7.05 1.46 -17.15
C ALA A 173 7.95 1.66 -18.39
N GLU A 174 8.20 0.61 -19.18
CA GLU A 174 9.17 0.62 -20.29
C GLU A 174 8.98 1.75 -21.31
N ASN A 175 7.75 2.22 -21.50
CA ASN A 175 7.40 3.28 -22.45
C ASN A 175 7.07 4.63 -21.77
N GLN A 176 7.16 4.71 -20.44
CA GLN A 176 6.91 5.94 -19.70
C GLN A 176 8.13 6.84 -19.75
N LYS A 177 7.94 8.11 -20.14
CA LYS A 177 9.01 9.10 -20.05
C LYS A 177 9.17 9.54 -18.61
N ASP A 178 10.39 9.50 -18.12
CA ASP A 178 10.72 10.04 -16.81
C ASP A 178 10.84 11.57 -16.85
N LEU A 179 9.72 12.25 -16.62
CA LEU A 179 9.62 13.70 -16.63
C LEU A 179 9.68 14.26 -15.20
N PRO A 180 10.38 15.40 -14.95
CA PRO A 180 10.28 16.09 -13.67
C PRO A 180 8.84 16.59 -13.45
N VAL A 181 8.33 16.54 -12.22
CA VAL A 181 6.92 16.87 -11.92
C VAL A 181 6.61 18.37 -11.99
N TYR A 182 7.63 19.23 -12.09
CA TYR A 182 7.46 20.66 -12.33
C TYR A 182 8.11 21.11 -13.65
N PRO A 183 7.38 21.82 -14.55
CA PRO A 183 5.95 22.12 -14.46
C PRO A 183 5.09 20.86 -14.57
N ASP A 184 3.86 20.91 -14.05
CA ASP A 184 2.94 19.77 -14.04
C ASP A 184 2.72 19.23 -15.48
N PHE A 185 3.31 18.07 -15.75
CA PHE A 185 3.29 17.48 -17.08
C PHE A 185 1.95 16.84 -17.44
N ARG A 186 1.05 16.61 -16.48
CA ARG A 186 -0.29 16.07 -16.75
C ARG A 186 -1.05 16.96 -17.74
N PHE A 187 -0.83 18.26 -17.65
CA PHE A 187 -1.49 19.27 -18.49
C PHE A 187 -0.68 19.67 -19.74
N SER A 188 0.40 18.96 -20.05
CA SER A 188 1.24 19.25 -21.22
C SER A 188 0.56 18.89 -22.54
N SER A 189 -0.35 17.90 -22.54
CA SER A 189 -1.21 17.55 -23.67
C SER A 189 -2.52 16.88 -23.21
N PRO A 190 -3.70 17.28 -23.72
CA PRO A 190 -4.98 16.66 -23.34
C PRO A 190 -5.08 15.17 -23.66
N THR A 191 -4.38 14.69 -24.69
CA THR A 191 -4.38 13.26 -25.08
C THR A 191 -3.45 12.42 -24.23
N GLN A 192 -2.61 13.03 -23.40
CA GLN A 192 -1.58 12.34 -22.62
C GLN A 192 -1.88 12.35 -21.11
N PHE A 193 -2.82 13.19 -20.67
CA PHE A 193 -3.26 13.26 -19.27
C PHE A 193 -3.60 11.88 -18.69
N THR A 194 -4.36 11.04 -19.39
CA THR A 194 -4.77 9.72 -18.88
C THR A 194 -3.61 8.72 -18.74
N LEU A 195 -2.56 8.86 -19.54
CA LEU A 195 -1.36 8.01 -19.46
C LEU A 195 -0.38 8.52 -18.40
N ASP A 196 -0.23 9.85 -18.31
CA ASP A 196 0.77 10.49 -17.46
C ASP A 196 0.27 10.74 -16.03
N ALA A 197 -1.03 10.84 -15.80
CA ALA A 197 -1.60 11.12 -14.47
C ALA A 197 -1.22 10.07 -13.41
N PRO A 198 -1.35 8.75 -13.65
CA PRO A 198 -0.93 7.75 -12.66
C PRO A 198 0.55 7.90 -12.29
N PHE A 199 1.42 8.10 -13.29
CA PHE A 199 2.85 8.29 -13.06
C PHE A 199 3.14 9.57 -12.26
N PHE A 200 2.40 10.66 -12.48
CA PHE A 200 2.53 11.88 -11.69
C PHE A 200 2.28 11.61 -10.20
N TYR A 201 1.18 10.95 -9.83
CA TYR A 201 0.86 10.64 -8.43
C TYR A 201 1.90 9.69 -7.80
N THR A 202 2.33 8.65 -8.53
CA THR A 202 3.41 7.77 -8.05
C THR A 202 4.70 8.56 -7.82
N LYS A 203 5.07 9.46 -8.74
CA LYS A 203 6.31 10.22 -8.62
C LYS A 203 6.24 11.25 -7.50
N THR A 204 5.11 11.94 -7.30
CA THR A 204 4.94 12.88 -6.18
C THR A 204 4.93 12.18 -4.83
N TYR A 205 4.40 10.96 -4.75
CA TYR A 205 4.51 10.10 -3.56
C TYR A 205 5.97 9.78 -3.23
N LYS A 206 6.75 9.32 -4.22
CA LYS A 206 8.20 9.06 -4.10
C LYS A 206 8.98 10.31 -3.68
N ILE A 207 8.58 11.49 -4.16
CA ILE A 207 9.20 12.76 -3.76
C ILE A 207 8.95 13.06 -2.28
N GLN A 208 7.73 12.84 -1.78
CA GLN A 208 7.47 13.00 -0.35
C GLN A 208 8.24 11.99 0.49
N TYR A 209 8.35 10.74 0.02
CA TYR A 209 9.19 9.72 0.64
C TYR A 209 10.65 10.19 0.75
N LEU A 210 11.24 10.68 -0.35
CA LEU A 210 12.59 11.22 -0.40
C LEU A 210 12.77 12.39 0.58
N ILE A 211 11.84 13.36 0.58
CA ILE A 211 11.89 14.51 1.50
C ILE A 211 11.80 14.03 2.95
N PHE A 212 10.92 13.08 3.26
CA PHE A 212 10.75 12.51 4.58
C PHE A 212 12.02 11.80 5.07
N LYS A 213 12.60 10.89 4.27
CA LYS A 213 13.86 10.20 4.61
C LYS A 213 15.01 11.19 4.78
N THR A 214 15.05 12.24 3.95
CA THR A 214 16.06 13.28 4.03
C THR A 214 15.92 14.14 5.28
N LEU A 215 14.71 14.51 5.69
CA LEU A 215 14.48 15.36 6.87
C LEU A 215 14.48 14.59 8.20
N GLY A 216 14.00 13.35 8.18
CA GLY A 216 13.57 12.61 9.35
C GLY A 216 12.17 13.02 9.85
N PRO A 217 11.52 12.20 10.70
CA PRO A 217 10.11 12.36 11.08
C PRO A 217 9.77 13.72 11.69
N GLU A 218 10.59 14.19 12.65
CA GLU A 218 10.33 15.44 13.36
C GLU A 218 10.37 16.67 12.45
N LYS A 219 11.41 16.78 11.61
CA LYS A 219 11.58 17.91 10.69
C LYS A 219 10.60 17.85 9.53
N TYR A 220 10.22 16.66 9.07
CA TYR A 220 9.15 16.51 8.10
C TYR A 220 7.82 16.99 8.69
N ARG A 221 7.50 16.64 9.93
CA ARG A 221 6.32 17.18 10.62
C ARG A 221 6.35 18.70 10.72
N ASP A 222 7.50 19.31 11.02
CA ASP A 222 7.64 20.77 11.03
C ASP A 222 7.45 21.40 9.63
N PHE A 223 7.92 20.73 8.57
CA PHE A 223 7.64 21.10 7.18
C PHE A 223 6.14 21.10 6.89
N LEU A 224 5.43 20.03 7.27
CA LEU A 224 3.98 19.92 7.10
C LEU A 224 3.22 20.99 7.90
N CYS A 225 3.63 21.25 9.14
CA CYS A 225 3.03 22.32 9.95
C CYS A 225 3.20 23.69 9.29
N TRP A 226 4.37 23.95 8.69
CA TRP A 226 4.60 25.16 7.92
C TRP A 226 3.72 25.22 6.67
N LEU A 227 3.62 24.15 5.88
CA LEU A 227 2.76 24.09 4.69
C LEU A 227 1.30 24.40 5.06
N ASN A 228 0.77 23.72 6.07
CA ASN A 228 -0.60 23.89 6.57
C ASN A 228 -0.91 25.34 7.01
N GLN A 229 0.08 26.04 7.56
CA GLN A 229 -0.07 27.43 8.04
C GLN A 229 0.35 28.48 7.00
N ARG A 230 0.89 28.05 5.86
CA ARG A 230 1.44 28.94 4.84
C ARG A 230 0.33 29.79 4.23
N LYS A 231 0.62 31.09 4.08
CA LYS A 231 -0.16 31.95 3.21
C LYS A 231 0.26 31.72 1.77
N TYR A 232 -0.65 31.20 0.97
CA TYR A 232 -0.39 30.93 -0.44
C TYR A 232 -0.43 32.22 -1.25
N ALA A 233 0.74 32.67 -1.69
CA ALA A 233 0.86 33.70 -2.72
C ALA A 233 0.82 33.02 -4.10
N LEU A 234 0.31 33.73 -5.12
CA LEU A 234 0.34 33.24 -6.49
C LEU A 234 1.80 32.98 -6.91
N LEU A 235 2.13 31.73 -7.22
CA LEU A 235 3.39 31.25 -7.81
C LEU A 235 4.67 31.72 -7.08
N ASN A 236 5.05 31.03 -6.00
CA ASN A 236 6.38 31.13 -5.39
C ASN A 236 7.04 29.74 -5.28
N LEU A 237 7.84 29.40 -6.30
CA LEU A 237 8.50 28.10 -6.45
C LEU A 237 9.70 27.90 -5.53
N GLU A 238 10.27 28.98 -4.98
CA GLU A 238 11.45 28.88 -4.11
C GLU A 238 11.04 28.69 -2.64
N ALA A 239 9.79 28.99 -2.26
CA ALA A 239 9.36 28.91 -0.86
C ALA A 239 9.52 27.51 -0.24
N ILE A 240 9.19 26.45 -0.99
CA ILE A 240 9.36 25.07 -0.50
C ILE A 240 10.86 24.74 -0.36
N PRO A 241 11.72 24.88 -1.40
CA PRO A 241 13.17 24.69 -1.25
C PRO A 241 13.81 25.52 -0.13
N GLU A 242 13.42 26.79 0.01
CA GLU A 242 13.91 27.66 1.08
C GLU A 242 13.52 27.13 2.47
N LYS A 243 12.28 26.67 2.63
CA LYS A 243 11.84 26.08 3.90
C LYS A 243 12.56 24.77 4.20
N LEU A 244 12.72 23.91 3.20
CA LEU A 244 13.45 22.66 3.35
C LEU A 244 14.90 22.92 3.76
N LYS A 245 15.55 23.93 3.17
CA LYS A 245 16.90 24.39 3.54
C LYS A 245 16.96 24.91 4.98
N GLU A 246 15.96 25.67 5.42
CA GLU A 246 15.85 26.13 6.81
C GLU A 246 15.79 24.94 7.80
N LEU A 247 15.03 23.89 7.47
CA LEU A 247 14.89 22.70 8.32
C LEU A 247 16.14 21.81 8.30
N LYS A 248 16.81 21.71 7.15
CA LYS A 248 18.06 20.99 6.97
C LYS A 248 18.90 21.67 5.89
N ASP A 249 20.01 22.28 6.30
CA ASP A 249 20.89 23.04 5.41
C ASP A 249 21.76 22.12 4.55
N ILE A 250 21.17 21.65 3.45
CA ILE A 250 21.79 20.86 2.39
C ILE A 250 21.40 21.44 1.02
N ASP A 251 22.03 20.95 -0.04
CA ASP A 251 21.68 21.34 -1.40
C ASP A 251 20.36 20.69 -1.85
N TRP A 252 19.23 21.29 -1.48
CA TRP A 252 17.91 20.81 -1.90
C TRP A 252 17.66 20.90 -3.40
N LYS A 253 18.41 21.75 -4.13
CA LYS A 253 18.32 21.78 -5.59
C LYS A 253 18.93 20.53 -6.19
N HIS A 254 20.01 20.04 -5.60
CA HIS A 254 20.59 18.73 -5.90
C HIS A 254 19.61 17.60 -5.56
N VAL A 255 19.09 17.54 -4.32
CA VAL A 255 18.15 16.47 -3.90
C VAL A 255 16.90 16.40 -4.79
N LEU A 256 16.35 17.54 -5.22
CA LEU A 256 15.12 17.61 -6.01
C LEU A 256 15.34 17.64 -7.53
N SER A 257 16.59 17.55 -8.00
CA SER A 257 16.94 17.51 -9.42
C SER A 257 16.49 16.18 -10.05
N GLY A 258 15.91 16.23 -11.25
CA GLY A 258 15.29 15.08 -11.94
C GLY A 258 13.92 14.67 -11.37
N TRP A 259 13.72 14.89 -10.07
CA TRP A 259 12.48 14.65 -9.34
C TRP A 259 11.44 15.74 -9.60
N VAL A 260 11.67 16.92 -9.03
CA VAL A 260 10.77 18.09 -9.13
C VAL A 260 11.20 18.97 -10.28
N TYR A 261 12.50 19.27 -10.36
CA TYR A 261 13.03 20.20 -11.35
C TYR A 261 13.77 19.48 -12.46
N LYS A 262 13.79 20.09 -13.64
CA LYS A 262 14.60 19.58 -14.76
C LYS A 262 16.07 19.49 -14.36
N GLY A 263 16.64 18.31 -14.52
CA GLY A 263 18.04 17.99 -14.24
C GLY A 263 18.23 16.48 -14.22
N GLU A 264 19.43 16.04 -13.84
CA GLU A 264 19.72 14.63 -13.59
C GLU A 264 19.42 14.29 -12.14
N TYR A 265 19.05 13.03 -11.87
CA TYR A 265 19.09 12.53 -10.50
C TYR A 265 20.52 12.48 -9.99
N HIS A 266 20.65 12.46 -8.68
CA HIS A 266 21.94 12.32 -8.03
C HIS A 266 21.94 11.08 -7.12
N ASP A 267 22.06 11.25 -5.81
CA ASP A 267 22.21 10.14 -4.86
C ASP A 267 21.06 9.12 -4.91
N VAL A 268 19.84 9.61 -5.10
CA VAL A 268 18.61 8.80 -5.20
C VAL A 268 17.94 9.06 -6.53
N ASN A 269 17.62 7.98 -7.26
CA ASN A 269 16.95 8.02 -8.56
C ASN A 269 15.71 7.11 -8.58
N ILE A 270 15.02 7.03 -9.71
CA ILE A 270 13.77 6.26 -9.83
C ILE A 270 13.93 4.76 -9.52
N ASN A 271 15.12 4.19 -9.76
CA ASN A 271 15.42 2.78 -9.49
C ASN A 271 15.73 2.52 -8.02
N SER A 272 16.09 3.55 -7.24
CA SER A 272 16.32 3.41 -5.79
C SER A 272 15.06 3.02 -5.00
N PHE A 273 13.90 2.94 -5.65
CA PHE A 273 12.66 2.42 -5.05
C PHE A 273 12.41 0.94 -5.40
N GLY A 274 13.37 0.30 -6.06
CA GLY A 274 13.47 -1.15 -6.14
C GLY A 274 14.19 -1.71 -4.92
N ASP A 275 14.47 -3.00 -4.99
CA ASP A 275 15.19 -3.82 -4.02
C ASP A 275 16.18 -4.64 -4.87
N PHE A 276 17.43 -4.19 -4.95
CA PHE A 276 18.39 -4.65 -5.95
C PHE A 276 19.02 -6.01 -5.60
N ASP A 277 19.25 -6.29 -4.32
CA ASP A 277 19.77 -7.57 -3.85
C ASP A 277 18.69 -8.56 -3.41
N HIS A 278 17.44 -8.10 -3.36
CA HIS A 278 16.24 -8.90 -3.16
C HIS A 278 16.11 -9.45 -1.74
N ASP A 279 16.31 -8.59 -0.76
CA ASP A 279 16.29 -8.93 0.67
C ASP A 279 15.02 -8.45 1.40
N GLY A 280 14.15 -7.72 0.70
CA GLY A 280 12.91 -7.17 1.22
C GLY A 280 13.01 -5.73 1.75
N LEU A 281 14.18 -5.10 1.73
CA LEU A 281 14.41 -3.69 1.99
C LEU A 281 14.68 -2.95 0.67
N ILE A 282 14.05 -1.79 0.47
CA ILE A 282 14.27 -1.04 -0.78
C ILE A 282 15.57 -0.23 -0.72
N ASP A 283 16.25 -0.08 -1.85
CA ASP A 283 17.58 0.55 -1.94
C ASP A 283 17.62 1.94 -1.27
N ILE A 284 16.54 2.73 -1.38
CA ILE A 284 16.47 4.05 -0.76
C ILE A 284 16.48 3.96 0.77
N ASP A 285 15.80 2.97 1.35
CA ASP A 285 15.80 2.77 2.79
C ASP A 285 17.18 2.34 3.27
N GLU A 286 17.86 1.49 2.51
CA GLU A 286 19.24 1.09 2.76
C GLU A 286 20.22 2.26 2.63
N ILE A 287 20.14 3.07 1.57
CA ILE A 287 20.99 4.26 1.38
C ILE A 287 20.87 5.22 2.58
N PHE A 288 19.66 5.42 3.09
CA PHE A 288 19.44 6.27 4.27
C PHE A 288 19.78 5.57 5.59
N GLY A 289 19.62 4.24 5.67
CA GLY A 289 20.03 3.38 6.79
C GLY A 289 21.54 3.13 6.86
N LYS A 290 22.24 3.36 5.75
CA LYS A 290 23.65 3.08 5.45
C LYS A 290 24.01 1.60 5.32
N SER A 291 23.03 0.72 5.11
CA SER A 291 23.30 -0.61 4.56
C SER A 291 23.71 -0.52 3.08
N ASP A 292 24.25 -1.60 2.52
CA ASP A 292 24.68 -1.67 1.12
C ASP A 292 23.57 -2.29 0.25
N PRO A 293 22.93 -1.55 -0.68
CA PRO A 293 21.87 -2.04 -1.58
C PRO A 293 22.27 -3.14 -2.57
N ARG A 294 23.40 -3.78 -2.35
CA ARG A 294 23.93 -4.87 -3.17
C ARG A 294 24.20 -6.12 -2.35
N LEU A 295 24.04 -6.03 -1.03
CA LEU A 295 24.32 -7.08 -0.08
C LEU A 295 23.06 -7.28 0.74
N ALA A 296 22.36 -8.37 0.47
CA ALA A 296 21.18 -8.75 1.23
C ALA A 296 21.42 -8.87 2.74
N ASP A 297 22.68 -9.00 3.17
CA ASP A 297 23.14 -9.05 4.55
C ASP A 297 24.41 -8.18 4.62
N THR A 298 24.27 -6.95 5.10
CA THR A 298 25.33 -5.94 5.09
C THR A 298 26.42 -6.24 6.12
N ASP A 299 26.05 -6.74 7.30
CA ASP A 299 26.99 -6.94 8.41
C ASP A 299 27.60 -8.35 8.48
N GLY A 300 27.05 -9.29 7.70
CA GLY A 300 27.57 -10.63 7.46
C GLY A 300 27.21 -11.65 8.54
N ASP A 301 26.11 -11.45 9.27
CA ASP A 301 25.65 -12.35 10.34
C ASP A 301 24.67 -13.45 9.89
N PHE A 302 24.36 -13.49 8.60
CA PHE A 302 23.43 -14.38 7.90
C PHE A 302 21.94 -14.06 8.06
N ILE A 303 21.59 -12.88 8.55
CA ILE A 303 20.23 -12.35 8.60
C ILE A 303 20.13 -11.22 7.57
N PRO A 304 19.12 -11.23 6.69
CA PRO A 304 19.01 -10.15 5.71
C PRO A 304 18.64 -8.79 6.31
N ASP A 305 19.10 -7.68 5.73
CA ASP A 305 18.87 -6.32 6.26
C ASP A 305 17.36 -6.01 6.37
N GLY A 306 16.58 -6.40 5.37
CA GLY A 306 15.12 -6.30 5.39
C GLY A 306 14.47 -7.10 6.52
N SER A 307 15.02 -8.27 6.84
CA SER A 307 14.57 -9.11 7.96
C SER A 307 14.84 -8.44 9.31
N GLU A 308 16.03 -7.85 9.46
CA GLU A 308 16.43 -7.12 10.66
C GLU A 308 15.54 -5.90 10.91
N ILE A 309 15.31 -5.07 9.89
CA ILE A 309 14.43 -3.90 10.01
C ILE A 309 13.00 -4.32 10.39
N ASN A 310 12.47 -5.40 9.79
CA ASN A 310 11.14 -5.92 10.10
C ASN A 310 11.04 -6.44 11.55
N LEU A 311 12.12 -6.98 12.10
CA LEU A 311 12.22 -7.49 13.46
C LEU A 311 12.72 -6.45 14.49
N GLY A 312 13.14 -5.28 14.03
CA GLY A 312 13.59 -4.15 14.85
C GLY A 312 15.05 -4.25 15.33
N SER A 313 15.92 -4.96 14.62
CA SER A 313 17.38 -4.90 14.79
C SER A 313 18.03 -3.91 13.82
N ASP A 314 19.37 -3.92 13.70
CA ASP A 314 20.17 -2.88 13.05
C ASP A 314 21.09 -3.52 12.01
N PRO A 315 20.83 -3.35 10.69
CA PRO A 315 21.58 -3.98 9.58
C PRO A 315 23.09 -3.78 9.51
N LEU A 316 23.63 -2.99 10.43
CA LEU A 316 25.04 -2.65 10.51
C LEU A 316 25.71 -3.29 11.74
N LYS A 317 24.99 -4.16 12.47
CA LYS A 317 25.41 -4.74 13.74
C LYS A 317 24.91 -6.17 13.91
N ALA A 318 25.85 -7.08 13.69
CA ALA A 318 25.62 -8.51 13.86
C ALA A 318 24.83 -8.86 15.12
N ASP A 319 23.72 -9.54 14.91
CA ASP A 319 22.79 -10.01 15.93
C ASP A 319 23.32 -11.27 16.66
N ASP A 320 22.60 -11.62 17.71
CA ASP A 320 22.83 -12.88 18.43
C ASP A 320 22.52 -14.09 17.51
N PRO A 321 23.35 -15.15 17.48
CA PRO A 321 23.11 -16.32 16.62
C PRO A 321 21.78 -17.06 16.85
N ASP A 322 21.09 -16.79 17.97
CA ASP A 322 19.76 -17.33 18.26
C ASP A 322 18.63 -16.32 17.98
N PHE A 323 18.90 -15.14 17.43
CA PHE A 323 17.91 -14.10 17.11
C PHE A 323 16.77 -14.67 16.26
N MET A 324 17.11 -15.27 15.12
CA MET A 324 16.11 -15.87 14.23
C MET A 324 15.37 -17.04 14.87
N LYS A 325 16.03 -17.85 15.72
CA LYS A 325 15.34 -18.94 16.46
C LYS A 325 14.28 -18.41 17.42
N LYS A 326 14.47 -17.21 17.98
CA LYS A 326 13.51 -16.57 18.89
C LYS A 326 12.36 -15.94 18.11
N ASN A 327 12.67 -15.24 17.02
CA ASN A 327 11.72 -14.37 16.32
C ASN A 327 10.97 -15.05 15.16
N ALA A 328 11.56 -16.06 14.50
CA ALA A 328 10.97 -16.72 13.34
C ALA A 328 9.90 -17.78 13.72
N PRO A 329 8.93 -18.07 12.83
CA PRO A 329 8.67 -17.40 11.56
C PRO A 329 7.93 -16.07 11.75
N TYR A 330 8.31 -15.10 10.94
CA TYR A 330 7.57 -13.86 10.70
C TYR A 330 7.34 -13.78 9.20
N ILE A 331 6.31 -13.05 8.79
CA ILE A 331 5.85 -13.09 7.39
C ILE A 331 6.45 -11.90 6.65
N ASP A 332 7.48 -12.15 5.85
CA ASP A 332 8.16 -11.16 5.01
C ASP A 332 8.16 -11.56 3.53
N GLY A 333 7.91 -12.83 3.22
CA GLY A 333 7.93 -13.35 1.86
C GLY A 333 9.28 -13.93 1.49
N SER A 334 10.18 -14.14 2.45
CA SER A 334 11.50 -14.72 2.30
C SER A 334 11.54 -16.19 2.73
N ALA A 335 12.58 -16.91 2.31
CA ALA A 335 12.91 -18.22 2.88
C ALA A 335 14.02 -18.16 3.93
N GLY A 336 14.62 -16.99 4.16
CA GLY A 336 15.81 -16.82 4.99
C GLY A 336 15.65 -17.34 6.42
N GLU A 337 14.48 -17.13 7.02
CA GLU A 337 14.14 -17.53 8.38
C GLU A 337 13.76 -19.02 8.52
N TRP A 338 13.31 -19.66 7.43
CA TRP A 338 12.90 -21.06 7.43
C TRP A 338 14.05 -22.03 7.70
N LYS A 339 15.31 -21.62 7.47
CA LYS A 339 16.50 -22.39 7.86
C LYS A 339 16.67 -22.55 9.38
N TYR A 340 16.01 -21.70 10.17
CA TYR A 340 16.07 -21.73 11.64
C TYR A 340 14.88 -22.42 12.30
N ILE A 341 13.90 -22.89 11.51
CA ILE A 341 12.66 -23.49 12.03
C ILE A 341 12.57 -24.95 11.59
N THR A 342 12.03 -25.80 12.47
CA THR A 342 11.65 -27.16 12.05
C THR A 342 10.35 -27.10 11.27
N SER A 343 10.40 -27.48 9.99
CA SER A 343 9.25 -27.52 9.08
C SER A 343 9.06 -28.92 8.48
N GLN A 344 7.85 -29.18 7.98
CA GLN A 344 7.54 -30.32 7.13
C GLN A 344 7.67 -29.88 5.67
N LYS A 345 8.50 -30.57 4.90
CA LYS A 345 8.90 -30.20 3.53
C LYS A 345 8.33 -31.15 2.49
N PHE A 346 7.76 -30.60 1.43
CA PHE A 346 7.18 -31.30 0.30
C PHE A 346 7.75 -30.72 -1.00
N GLN A 347 8.08 -31.59 -1.95
CA GLN A 347 8.57 -31.19 -3.27
C GLN A 347 7.55 -31.58 -4.33
N ASP A 348 7.25 -30.66 -5.24
CA ASP A 348 6.48 -31.00 -6.42
C ASP A 348 7.40 -31.60 -7.50
N LYS A 349 6.97 -32.72 -8.07
CA LYS A 349 7.69 -33.43 -9.15
C LYS A 349 7.06 -33.19 -10.52
N ALA A 350 5.86 -32.64 -10.57
CA ALA A 350 5.12 -32.39 -11.78
C ALA A 350 4.89 -30.89 -11.89
N GLY A 351 5.84 -30.17 -12.49
CA GLY A 351 5.60 -28.78 -12.88
C GLY A 351 4.52 -28.74 -13.96
N ASP A 352 3.26 -28.64 -13.54
CA ASP A 352 2.06 -28.63 -14.37
C ASP A 352 1.57 -27.19 -14.64
N GLY A 353 2.27 -26.20 -14.10
CA GLY A 353 2.02 -24.78 -14.28
C GLY A 353 2.35 -24.21 -15.66
N ASN A 354 1.74 -23.06 -15.95
CA ASN A 354 2.02 -22.31 -17.17
C ASN A 354 3.39 -21.62 -17.08
N LYS A 355 4.43 -22.20 -17.69
CA LYS A 355 5.78 -21.62 -17.81
C LYS A 355 5.82 -20.18 -18.31
N LYS A 356 4.80 -19.71 -19.05
CA LYS A 356 4.74 -18.33 -19.55
C LYS A 356 4.29 -17.32 -18.49
N ALA A 357 3.71 -17.78 -17.39
CA ALA A 357 3.19 -16.93 -16.32
C ALA A 357 4.11 -16.88 -15.09
N GLY A 358 5.05 -17.83 -14.94
CA GLY A 358 6.09 -17.82 -13.91
C GLY A 358 5.71 -18.46 -12.56
N TYR A 359 4.55 -19.11 -12.46
CA TYR A 359 3.99 -19.56 -11.17
C TYR A 359 4.24 -21.02 -10.80
N ASP A 360 5.03 -21.77 -11.55
CA ASP A 360 5.27 -23.21 -11.36
C ASP A 360 5.87 -23.52 -9.96
N PHE A 361 5.07 -24.07 -9.05
CA PHE A 361 5.46 -24.38 -7.69
C PHE A 361 6.40 -25.59 -7.62
N THR A 362 7.40 -25.52 -6.75
CA THR A 362 8.47 -26.53 -6.66
C THR A 362 8.61 -27.09 -5.26
N GLU A 363 8.35 -26.27 -4.24
CA GLU A 363 8.52 -26.65 -2.85
C GLU A 363 7.44 -26.02 -1.97
N LEU A 364 6.97 -26.78 -0.99
CA LEU A 364 6.06 -26.33 0.06
C LEU A 364 6.65 -26.75 1.40
N ASN A 365 6.80 -25.78 2.31
CA ASN A 365 7.09 -26.07 3.70
C ASN A 365 5.96 -25.56 4.60
N TYR A 366 5.70 -26.27 5.69
CA TYR A 366 4.83 -25.75 6.74
C TYR A 366 5.38 -26.02 8.14
N THR A 367 4.98 -25.16 9.09
CA THR A 367 5.25 -25.34 10.51
C THR A 367 4.09 -24.83 11.36
N LEU A 368 3.98 -25.35 12.59
CA LEU A 368 2.95 -24.94 13.55
C LEU A 368 3.64 -24.28 14.74
N LYS A 369 3.29 -23.03 15.02
CA LYS A 369 3.84 -22.26 16.16
C LYS A 369 2.79 -21.32 16.72
N ASP A 370 2.69 -21.26 18.06
CA ASP A 370 1.82 -20.32 18.78
C ASP A 370 0.36 -20.30 18.31
N ASN A 371 -0.21 -21.48 18.04
CA ASN A 371 -1.57 -21.66 17.52
C ASN A 371 -1.80 -21.07 16.10
N ASN A 372 -0.74 -20.97 15.30
CA ASN A 372 -0.79 -20.60 13.90
C ASN A 372 -0.14 -21.68 13.03
N LEU A 373 -0.69 -21.85 11.83
CA LEU A 373 -0.09 -22.60 10.73
C LEU A 373 0.64 -21.62 9.83
N TYR A 374 1.94 -21.82 9.68
CA TYR A 374 2.78 -21.06 8.75
C TYR A 374 3.06 -21.94 7.54
N ILE A 375 2.94 -21.37 6.36
CA ILE A 375 3.12 -22.04 5.08
C ILE A 375 4.02 -21.16 4.23
N ILE A 376 5.05 -21.73 3.63
CA ILE A 376 5.83 -21.12 2.55
C ILE A 376 5.78 -22.00 1.31
N VAL A 377 5.60 -21.38 0.15
CA VAL A 377 5.61 -22.04 -1.15
C VAL A 377 6.66 -21.36 -2.02
N GLN A 378 7.47 -22.15 -2.72
CA GLN A 378 8.51 -21.69 -3.61
C GLN A 378 8.12 -21.94 -5.08
N SER A 379 8.31 -20.95 -5.94
CA SER A 379 8.19 -21.11 -7.40
C SER A 379 9.51 -21.48 -8.08
N GLN A 380 9.43 -21.96 -9.33
CA GLN A 380 10.57 -22.20 -10.19
C GLN A 380 11.15 -20.91 -10.81
N TYR A 381 10.31 -19.87 -10.95
CA TYR A 381 10.64 -18.65 -11.68
C TYR A 381 10.19 -17.41 -10.89
N PRO A 382 10.79 -16.24 -11.12
CA PRO A 382 10.32 -15.03 -10.48
C PRO A 382 8.96 -14.65 -11.04
N ILE A 383 8.05 -14.27 -10.16
CA ILE A 383 6.72 -13.84 -10.53
C ILE A 383 6.70 -12.34 -10.80
N ILE A 384 5.88 -11.97 -11.78
CA ILE A 384 5.55 -10.59 -12.08
C ILE A 384 4.13 -10.37 -11.56
N PRO A 385 3.94 -9.57 -10.49
CA PRO A 385 2.61 -9.31 -9.96
C PRO A 385 1.72 -8.69 -11.03
N LYS A 386 0.47 -9.15 -11.09
CA LYS A 386 -0.55 -8.72 -12.04
C LYS A 386 -1.87 -8.50 -11.31
N ASP A 387 -2.63 -7.52 -11.78
CA ASP A 387 -3.97 -7.25 -11.28
C ASP A 387 -4.86 -8.50 -11.39
N ASN A 388 -5.75 -8.68 -10.42
CA ASN A 388 -6.69 -9.80 -10.33
C ASN A 388 -6.08 -11.20 -10.19
N ILE A 389 -4.77 -11.30 -9.95
CA ILE A 389 -4.14 -12.56 -9.55
C ILE A 389 -4.15 -12.67 -8.04
N VAL A 390 -4.55 -13.85 -7.56
CA VAL A 390 -4.48 -14.19 -6.13
C VAL A 390 -3.65 -15.45 -5.95
N PHE A 391 -2.93 -15.48 -4.83
CA PHE A 391 -2.40 -16.72 -4.26
C PHE A 391 -3.36 -17.17 -3.17
N ASP A 392 -3.76 -18.43 -3.21
CA ASP A 392 -4.61 -19.02 -2.19
C ASP A 392 -3.98 -20.27 -1.56
N VAL A 393 -4.40 -20.52 -0.33
CA VAL A 393 -4.26 -21.80 0.34
C VAL A 393 -5.66 -22.33 0.63
N LEU A 394 -6.05 -23.37 -0.10
CA LEU A 394 -7.27 -24.13 0.16
C LEU A 394 -7.07 -25.00 1.39
N ILE A 395 -8.10 -25.13 2.22
CA ILE A 395 -8.09 -25.90 3.47
C ILE A 395 -9.25 -26.91 3.46
N ASP A 396 -8.92 -28.19 3.62
CA ASP A 396 -9.87 -29.30 3.75
C ASP A 396 -9.78 -29.84 5.19
N LEU A 397 -10.80 -29.56 6.01
CA LEU A 397 -10.89 -29.92 7.41
C LEU A 397 -11.51 -31.31 7.62
N ASP A 398 -12.49 -31.69 6.81
CA ASP A 398 -13.19 -32.96 6.94
C ASP A 398 -12.52 -34.11 6.16
N LEU A 399 -11.45 -33.78 5.42
CA LEU A 399 -10.58 -34.65 4.64
C LEU A 399 -11.25 -35.26 3.41
N ASN A 400 -12.37 -34.70 2.94
CA ASN A 400 -13.16 -35.21 1.83
C ASN A 400 -12.58 -34.89 0.44
N GLY A 401 -11.54 -34.04 0.36
CA GLY A 401 -10.91 -33.61 -0.89
C GLY A 401 -11.53 -32.37 -1.54
N ALA A 402 -12.40 -31.65 -0.83
CA ALA A 402 -12.95 -30.35 -1.21
C ALA A 402 -12.60 -29.29 -0.15
N PRO A 403 -12.41 -28.03 -0.55
CA PRO A 403 -12.09 -26.97 0.40
C PRO A 403 -13.30 -26.61 1.29
N ASP A 404 -13.08 -26.60 2.60
CA ASP A 404 -13.98 -25.96 3.57
C ASP A 404 -13.71 -24.45 3.66
N TYR A 405 -12.44 -24.07 3.54
CA TYR A 405 -11.98 -22.69 3.55
C TYR A 405 -10.97 -22.44 2.44
N GLU A 406 -10.93 -21.21 1.94
CA GLU A 406 -9.86 -20.75 1.07
C GLU A 406 -9.31 -19.44 1.62
N PHE A 407 -8.02 -19.41 1.98
CA PHE A 407 -7.36 -18.18 2.39
C PHE A 407 -6.61 -17.60 1.21
N ALA A 408 -6.73 -16.30 0.98
CA ALA A 408 -6.17 -15.68 -0.21
C ALA A 408 -5.60 -14.29 0.07
N PHE A 409 -4.61 -13.91 -0.73
CA PHE A 409 -4.17 -12.54 -0.86
C PHE A 409 -3.97 -12.16 -2.33
N MET A 410 -4.12 -10.87 -2.62
CA MET A 410 -3.92 -10.33 -3.94
C MET A 410 -2.42 -10.23 -4.25
N MET A 411 -1.97 -10.72 -5.40
CA MET A 411 -0.56 -10.66 -5.80
C MET A 411 -0.01 -9.22 -5.88
N PRO A 412 -0.73 -8.23 -6.42
CA PRO A 412 -0.27 -6.83 -6.38
C PRO A 412 -0.24 -6.25 -4.97
N SER A 413 -0.88 -6.90 -3.99
CA SER A 413 -1.00 -6.38 -2.63
C SER A 413 -1.12 -7.50 -1.59
N PRO A 414 0.00 -7.99 -1.03
CA PRO A 414 0.02 -9.13 -0.08
C PRO A 414 -0.64 -8.86 1.27
N VAL A 415 -1.26 -7.70 1.45
CA VAL A 415 -1.80 -7.17 2.70
C VAL A 415 -3.33 -7.14 2.73
N ALA A 416 -3.98 -7.34 1.58
CA ALA A 416 -5.41 -7.56 1.53
C ALA A 416 -5.64 -9.08 1.65
N ASN A 417 -5.83 -9.56 2.88
CA ASN A 417 -5.96 -10.98 3.18
C ASN A 417 -7.41 -11.35 3.52
N TRP A 418 -7.87 -12.45 2.95
CA TRP A 418 -9.27 -12.80 2.94
C TRP A 418 -9.45 -14.29 3.20
N ILE A 419 -10.59 -14.64 3.78
CA ILE A 419 -11.07 -16.02 3.81
C ILE A 419 -12.35 -16.12 3.00
N TYR A 420 -12.41 -17.10 2.11
CA TYR A 420 -13.61 -17.58 1.44
C TYR A 420 -14.15 -18.81 2.18
N ARG A 421 -15.48 -18.92 2.24
CA ARG A 421 -16.22 -20.08 2.76
C ARG A 421 -17.08 -20.56 1.60
N ASP A 422 -16.86 -21.77 1.12
CA ASP A 422 -17.44 -22.26 -0.14
C ASP A 422 -18.99 -22.20 -0.15
N GLY A 423 -19.74 -21.66 -1.13
CA GLY A 423 -19.40 -21.01 -2.42
C GLY A 423 -19.91 -19.56 -2.51
N PRO A 424 -20.51 -19.11 -3.64
CA PRO A 424 -19.70 -18.54 -4.73
C PRO A 424 -18.57 -17.70 -4.14
N LYS A 425 -17.31 -17.93 -4.55
CA LYS A 425 -16.04 -17.26 -4.15
C LYS A 425 -16.09 -15.72 -4.12
N THR A 426 -16.97 -15.19 -3.29
CA THR A 426 -17.51 -13.82 -3.28
C THR A 426 -17.77 -13.37 -1.85
N MET A 427 -17.83 -14.30 -0.88
CA MET A 427 -17.86 -13.95 0.54
C MET A 427 -16.44 -13.78 1.03
N PHE A 428 -15.98 -12.56 0.83
CA PHE A 428 -14.75 -12.02 1.28
C PHE A 428 -14.86 -11.58 2.74
N ILE A 429 -14.24 -12.32 3.66
CA ILE A 429 -14.22 -11.97 5.09
C ILE A 429 -12.79 -11.56 5.47
N PRO A 430 -12.57 -10.33 5.98
CA PRO A 430 -11.28 -9.94 6.52
C PRO A 430 -10.85 -10.85 7.67
N THR A 431 -9.57 -11.20 7.72
CA THR A 431 -9.01 -12.14 8.71
C THR A 431 -7.78 -11.56 9.41
N ASN A 432 -7.31 -12.21 10.48
CA ASN A 432 -6.02 -11.89 11.10
C ASN A 432 -4.86 -12.67 10.47
N THR A 433 -5.06 -13.21 9.27
CA THR A 433 -3.98 -13.84 8.53
C THR A 433 -2.95 -12.81 8.11
N LEU A 434 -1.69 -13.22 8.07
CA LEU A 434 -0.62 -12.43 7.47
C LEU A 434 -0.11 -13.19 6.27
N SER A 435 0.25 -12.47 5.23
CA SER A 435 0.89 -13.06 4.06
C SER A 435 1.85 -12.07 3.45
N SER A 436 2.82 -12.61 2.73
CA SER A 436 3.76 -11.85 1.95
C SER A 436 4.26 -12.72 0.81
N TRP A 437 4.83 -12.08 -0.17
CA TRP A 437 5.62 -12.76 -1.18
C TRP A 437 6.78 -11.85 -1.53
N ASN A 438 7.92 -12.46 -1.86
CA ASN A 438 9.08 -11.76 -2.39
C ASN A 438 9.69 -12.54 -3.55
N ASN A 439 10.41 -11.82 -4.42
CA ASN A 439 11.33 -12.42 -5.36
C ASN A 439 12.71 -12.38 -4.71
N GLU A 440 13.47 -13.48 -4.72
CA GLU A 440 14.79 -13.58 -4.08
C GLU A 440 15.75 -14.41 -4.94
N LYS A 441 17.05 -14.26 -4.72
CA LYS A 441 18.05 -15.14 -5.36
C LYS A 441 18.22 -16.42 -4.56
N ASN A 442 18.07 -17.56 -5.23
CA ASN A 442 18.40 -18.86 -4.63
C ASN A 442 19.92 -19.06 -4.51
N GLU A 443 20.34 -20.18 -3.90
CA GLU A 443 21.76 -20.56 -3.76
C GLU A 443 22.50 -20.65 -5.10
N GLN A 444 21.79 -20.84 -6.21
CA GLN A 444 22.33 -20.90 -7.57
C GLN A 444 22.40 -19.53 -8.26
N GLY A 445 21.91 -18.46 -7.60
CA GLY A 445 21.86 -17.09 -8.12
C GLY A 445 20.70 -16.83 -9.07
N GLU A 446 19.74 -17.75 -9.17
CA GLU A 446 18.52 -17.59 -9.97
C GLU A 446 17.48 -16.85 -9.14
N THR A 447 16.80 -15.87 -9.74
CA THR A 447 15.67 -15.22 -9.07
C THR A 447 14.46 -16.16 -9.08
N ILE A 448 13.90 -16.44 -7.91
CA ILE A 448 12.70 -17.26 -7.70
C ILE A 448 11.74 -16.49 -6.78
N SER A 449 10.52 -16.99 -6.56
CA SER A 449 9.57 -16.36 -5.64
C SER A 449 9.22 -17.27 -4.48
N TYR A 450 8.98 -16.63 -3.34
CA TYR A 450 8.45 -17.26 -2.15
C TYR A 450 7.11 -16.63 -1.79
N PHE A 451 6.15 -17.46 -1.40
CA PHE A 451 4.83 -17.04 -0.95
C PHE A 451 4.64 -17.55 0.47
N GLU A 452 4.39 -16.64 1.39
CA GLU A 452 4.23 -16.94 2.79
C GLU A 452 2.84 -16.63 3.29
N MET A 453 2.34 -17.48 4.18
CA MET A 453 1.05 -17.30 4.82
C MET A 453 1.06 -17.80 6.25
N LYS A 454 0.57 -16.96 7.16
CA LYS A 454 0.26 -17.29 8.55
C LYS A 454 -1.25 -17.36 8.72
N LEU A 455 -1.72 -18.55 9.09
CA LEU A 455 -3.11 -18.86 9.34
C LEU A 455 -3.37 -19.07 10.84
N PRO A 456 -4.16 -18.20 11.50
CA PRO A 456 -4.56 -18.42 12.88
C PRO A 456 -5.50 -19.62 12.97
N MET A 457 -5.07 -20.69 13.66
CA MET A 457 -5.84 -21.94 13.73
C MET A 457 -7.22 -21.77 14.38
N ALA A 458 -7.37 -20.76 15.24
CA ALA A 458 -8.64 -20.39 15.84
C ALA A 458 -9.71 -20.00 14.81
N GLU A 459 -9.33 -19.43 13.66
CA GLU A 459 -10.28 -18.97 12.63
C GLU A 459 -10.94 -20.13 11.87
N ILE A 460 -10.29 -21.29 11.84
CA ILE A 460 -10.78 -22.52 11.22
C ILE A 460 -11.24 -23.57 12.24
N GLY A 461 -11.49 -23.15 13.49
CA GLY A 461 -12.04 -24.02 14.53
C GLY A 461 -11.02 -24.93 15.23
N SER A 462 -9.72 -24.65 15.08
CA SER A 462 -8.61 -25.39 15.73
C SER A 462 -8.67 -26.92 15.49
N PRO A 463 -8.72 -27.36 14.22
CA PRO A 463 -8.76 -28.76 13.86
C PRO A 463 -7.50 -29.50 14.32
N LYS A 464 -7.64 -30.80 14.59
CA LYS A 464 -6.48 -31.68 14.90
C LYS A 464 -5.76 -32.18 13.66
N LYS A 465 -6.45 -32.24 12.53
CA LYS A 465 -5.95 -32.64 11.22
C LYS A 465 -6.67 -31.83 10.16
N LEU A 466 -5.95 -31.51 9.09
CA LEU A 466 -6.48 -30.86 7.90
C LEU A 466 -5.59 -31.21 6.71
N LYS A 467 -6.01 -30.84 5.51
CA LYS A 467 -5.13 -30.78 4.34
C LYS A 467 -5.10 -29.37 3.77
N ILE A 468 -3.98 -29.02 3.14
CA ILE A 468 -3.79 -27.74 2.46
C ILE A 468 -3.48 -27.96 0.98
N LEU A 469 -3.87 -27.00 0.13
CA LEU A 469 -3.53 -26.98 -1.28
C LEU A 469 -3.28 -25.55 -1.74
N PRO A 470 -2.02 -25.17 -2.01
CA PRO A 470 -1.72 -23.88 -2.61
C PRO A 470 -2.11 -23.82 -4.08
N ILE A 471 -2.50 -22.62 -4.51
CA ILE A 471 -2.99 -22.35 -5.86
C ILE A 471 -2.74 -20.88 -6.20
N VAL A 472 -2.41 -20.61 -7.46
CA VAL A 472 -2.44 -19.25 -8.01
C VAL A 472 -3.49 -19.22 -9.10
N ARG A 473 -4.39 -18.23 -9.03
CA ARG A 473 -5.52 -18.11 -9.97
C ARG A 473 -5.70 -16.68 -10.46
N ASP A 474 -6.26 -16.57 -11.66
CA ASP A 474 -6.77 -15.34 -12.24
C ASP A 474 -8.27 -15.24 -11.95
N LEU A 475 -8.66 -14.25 -11.13
CA LEU A 475 -10.07 -14.03 -10.79
C LEU A 475 -10.91 -13.57 -11.99
N THR A 476 -10.30 -12.89 -12.98
CA THR A 476 -10.98 -12.37 -14.16
C THR A 476 -11.20 -13.46 -15.19
N ALA A 477 -10.14 -14.22 -15.48
CA ALA A 477 -10.21 -15.31 -16.44
C ALA A 477 -10.87 -16.58 -15.86
N GLY A 478 -10.95 -16.70 -14.53
CA GLY A 478 -11.50 -17.87 -13.85
C GLY A 478 -10.67 -19.13 -14.07
N VAL A 479 -9.34 -18.98 -14.20
CA VAL A 479 -8.40 -20.07 -14.47
C VAL A 479 -7.32 -20.13 -13.40
N ASN A 480 -6.83 -21.33 -13.13
CA ASN A 480 -5.65 -21.55 -12.30
C ASN A 480 -4.41 -21.40 -13.18
N PHE A 481 -3.44 -20.59 -12.74
CA PHE A 481 -2.13 -20.50 -13.39
C PHE A 481 -1.22 -21.63 -12.95
N ASP A 482 -1.35 -22.02 -11.69
CA ASP A 482 -0.68 -23.16 -11.10
C ASP A 482 -1.46 -23.65 -9.88
N GLU A 483 -1.36 -24.94 -9.58
CA GLU A 483 -1.98 -25.57 -8.43
C GLU A 483 -1.08 -26.69 -7.95
N TRP A 484 -0.88 -26.80 -6.64
CA TRP A 484 -0.05 -27.86 -6.11
C TRP A 484 -0.63 -29.24 -6.48
N SER A 485 0.20 -30.19 -6.88
CA SER A 485 -0.28 -31.45 -7.48
C SER A 485 -1.21 -32.31 -6.60
N VAL A 486 -1.10 -32.20 -5.27
CA VAL A 486 -1.85 -33.04 -4.31
C VAL A 486 -2.13 -32.31 -3.00
N TRP A 487 -3.26 -32.62 -2.35
CA TRP A 487 -3.55 -32.14 -1.01
C TRP A 487 -2.49 -32.58 0.00
N ILE A 488 -1.88 -31.60 0.69
CA ILE A 488 -0.81 -31.83 1.67
C ILE A 488 -1.39 -32.01 3.06
N PRO A 489 -1.17 -33.16 3.73
CA PRO A 489 -1.69 -33.40 5.06
C PRO A 489 -0.93 -32.58 6.12
N VAL A 490 -1.69 -31.95 7.02
CA VAL A 490 -1.19 -31.23 8.19
C VAL A 490 -1.72 -31.90 9.45
N GLU A 491 -0.80 -32.36 10.30
CA GLU A 491 -1.13 -32.89 11.63
C GLU A 491 -0.85 -31.86 12.72
N VAL A 492 -1.90 -31.42 13.41
CA VAL A 492 -1.81 -30.45 14.50
C VAL A 492 -1.63 -31.23 15.79
N LYS A 493 -0.39 -31.22 16.32
CA LYS A 493 0.01 -31.99 17.50
C LYS A 493 -0.33 -31.31 18.81
#